data_AF-A0A2V8DET3-F1
#
_entry.id   AF-A0A2V8DET3-F1
#
_cell.length_a   1.000
_cell.length_b   1.000
_cell.length_c   1.000
_cell.angle_alpha   90.00
_cell.angle_beta   90.00
_cell.angle_gamma   90.00
#
_symmetry.space_group_name_H-M   'P 1'
#
loop_
_entity.id
_entity.type
_entity.pdbx_description
1 polymer ?
#
loop_
_entity_poly.entity_id
_entity_poly.type
_entity_poly.pdbx_seq_one_letter_code
_entity_poly.pdbx_strand_id
1 'polypeptide(L)'
;MSHYGEGDLILYYYGEGRRRHDIERHLDACPACAATYRDISSTLAMVDVPAVPERGDQYGLEVWQRIRHRLPEPQQDVWSKHSAGPGRAAWTELATWWRRLVERTFRADRLAILAAAATIAIVAFVAGRFWSTPSKPAATITATQAPDGGSLPGLRQRILIGSVADHLDRSERMLTDIMNASVPGDISAEQRWAEDLLTTSRLYRQDAVDIGERSVANVLDDLERSLIEIVHSPSQVTAADLDAMRRRIDAAALLFKVRVMSNELQEREGTRSAGDASPRTSTRKTS
;
A
#
# COMPACT_ATOMS: atom_id res chain seq x y z
N MET A 1 -39.66 26.18 -5.91
CA MET A 1 -38.34 25.55 -6.12
C MET A 1 -37.89 25.00 -4.78
N SER A 2 -37.28 23.82 -4.74
CA SER A 2 -36.81 23.24 -3.47
C SER A 2 -35.58 23.99 -2.98
N HIS A 3 -35.61 24.50 -1.75
CA HIS A 3 -34.46 25.10 -1.08
C HIS A 3 -33.61 24.03 -0.41
N TYR A 4 -32.32 24.28 -0.23
CA TYR A 4 -31.46 23.44 0.59
C TYR A 4 -31.74 23.67 2.08
N GLY A 5 -31.67 22.59 2.87
CA GLY A 5 -31.78 22.70 4.32
C GLY A 5 -30.53 23.33 4.92
N GLU A 6 -30.67 23.88 6.12
CA GLU A 6 -29.56 24.45 6.89
C GLU A 6 -28.41 23.45 7.09
N GLY A 7 -28.71 22.18 7.37
CA GLY A 7 -27.72 21.12 7.51
C GLY A 7 -26.87 20.91 6.24
N ASP A 8 -27.46 21.00 5.05
CA ASP A 8 -26.72 20.88 3.78
C ASP A 8 -25.77 22.06 3.58
N LEU A 9 -26.21 23.27 3.98
CA LEU A 9 -25.41 24.50 3.89
C LEU A 9 -24.26 24.52 4.92
N ILE A 10 -24.48 23.96 6.11
CA ILE A 10 -23.43 23.78 7.13
C ILE A 10 -22.39 22.77 6.64
N LEU A 11 -22.80 21.63 6.09
CA LEU A 11 -21.87 20.65 5.51
C LEU A 11 -21.10 21.25 4.33
N TYR A 12 -21.75 22.08 3.52
CA TYR A 12 -21.09 22.84 2.45
C TYR A 12 -20.03 23.82 2.98
N TYR A 13 -20.28 24.51 4.12
CA TYR A 13 -19.33 25.38 4.79
C TYR A 13 -18.06 24.65 5.24
N TYR A 14 -18.19 23.46 5.84
CA TYR A 14 -17.04 22.64 6.26
C TYR A 14 -16.37 21.85 5.12
N GLY A 15 -16.90 21.90 3.90
CA GLY A 15 -16.38 21.15 2.76
C GLY A 15 -16.77 19.65 2.75
N GLU A 16 -17.65 19.23 3.65
CA GLU A 16 -18.11 17.84 3.83
C GLU A 16 -19.44 17.53 3.10
N GLY A 17 -20.02 18.53 2.43
CA GLY A 17 -21.29 18.40 1.72
C GLY A 17 -21.19 17.59 0.42
N ARG A 18 -22.09 16.62 0.24
CA ARG A 18 -22.32 15.97 -1.07
C ARG A 18 -22.90 16.99 -2.06
N ARG A 19 -22.58 16.87 -3.36
CA ARG A 19 -23.13 17.72 -4.45
C ARG A 19 -22.78 19.21 -4.32
N ARG A 20 -21.52 19.52 -3.99
CA ARG A 20 -20.99 20.89 -3.85
C ARG A 20 -21.36 21.83 -5.02
N HIS A 21 -21.15 21.36 -6.25
CA HIS A 21 -21.43 22.15 -7.46
C HIS A 21 -22.92 22.50 -7.62
N ASP A 22 -23.84 21.64 -7.18
CA ASP A 22 -25.28 21.92 -7.29
C ASP A 22 -25.71 22.98 -6.29
N ILE A 23 -25.13 22.95 -5.07
CA ILE A 23 -25.34 23.96 -4.05
C ILE A 23 -24.78 25.30 -4.51
N GLU A 24 -23.57 25.35 -5.05
CA GLU A 24 -22.96 26.58 -5.61
C GLU A 24 -23.85 27.22 -6.67
N ARG A 25 -24.29 26.45 -7.66
CA ARG A 25 -25.22 26.92 -8.70
C ARG A 25 -26.55 27.42 -8.12
N HIS A 26 -27.05 26.79 -7.07
CA HIS A 26 -28.29 27.20 -6.41
C HIS A 26 -28.12 28.47 -5.58
N LEU A 27 -26.98 28.66 -4.92
CA LEU A 27 -26.66 29.89 -4.19
C LEU A 27 -26.57 31.09 -5.15
N ASP A 28 -26.05 30.89 -6.37
CA ASP A 28 -26.03 31.93 -7.41
C ASP A 28 -27.44 32.27 -7.93
N ALA A 29 -28.34 31.28 -8.01
CA ALA A 29 -29.68 31.45 -8.57
C ALA A 29 -30.76 31.80 -7.53
N CYS A 30 -30.53 31.56 -6.24
CA CYS A 30 -31.53 31.67 -5.17
C CYS A 30 -31.10 32.65 -4.05
N PRO A 31 -31.66 33.87 -4.00
CA PRO A 31 -31.26 34.88 -3.01
C PRO A 31 -31.64 34.49 -1.57
N ALA A 32 -32.69 33.69 -1.38
CA ALA A 32 -33.09 33.20 -0.06
C ALA A 32 -32.04 32.24 0.53
N CYS A 33 -31.60 31.25 -0.25
CA CYS A 33 -30.53 30.33 0.18
C CYS A 33 -29.19 31.05 0.36
N ALA A 34 -28.87 32.04 -0.48
CA ALA A 34 -27.68 32.87 -0.30
C ALA A 34 -27.72 33.71 0.98
N ALA A 35 -28.90 34.20 1.38
CA ALA A 35 -29.06 34.90 2.66
C ALA A 35 -28.86 33.96 3.85
N THR A 36 -29.50 32.79 3.84
CA THR A 36 -29.33 31.76 4.88
C THR A 36 -27.88 31.29 4.98
N TYR A 37 -27.19 31.06 3.86
CA TYR A 37 -25.78 30.67 3.87
C TYR A 37 -24.87 31.74 4.47
N ARG A 38 -25.10 33.03 4.15
CA ARG A 38 -24.33 34.14 4.74
C ARG A 38 -24.50 34.18 6.26
N ASP A 39 -25.73 34.04 6.75
CA ASP A 39 -26.03 34.02 8.19
C ASP A 39 -25.27 32.88 8.91
N ILE A 40 -25.36 31.66 8.39
CA ILE A 40 -24.64 30.48 8.90
C ILE A 40 -23.12 30.71 8.89
N SER A 41 -22.57 31.11 7.74
CA SER A 41 -21.12 31.32 7.60
C SER A 41 -20.59 32.41 8.53
N SER A 42 -21.37 33.47 8.77
CA SER A 42 -20.99 34.54 9.67
C SER A 42 -20.97 34.08 11.13
N THR A 43 -21.95 33.27 11.54
CA THR A 43 -22.02 32.69 12.88
C THR A 43 -20.88 31.70 13.12
N LEU A 44 -20.60 30.83 12.15
CA LEU A 44 -19.52 29.84 12.25
C LEU A 44 -18.13 30.47 12.18
N ALA A 45 -17.96 31.57 11.45
CA ALA A 45 -16.69 32.32 11.40
C ALA A 45 -16.35 33.02 12.73
N MET A 46 -17.33 33.22 13.63
CA MET A 46 -17.05 33.73 14.98
C MET A 46 -16.37 32.69 15.88
N VAL A 47 -16.42 31.41 15.50
CA VAL A 47 -15.75 30.34 16.25
C VAL A 47 -14.26 30.36 15.90
N ASP A 48 -13.46 30.93 16.79
CA ASP A 48 -12.00 30.89 16.69
C ASP A 48 -11.51 29.44 16.85
N VAL A 49 -10.93 28.88 15.79
CA VAL A 49 -10.22 27.60 15.87
C VAL A 49 -8.80 27.93 16.30
N PRO A 50 -8.42 27.65 17.56
CA PRO A 50 -7.07 27.97 18.02
C PRO A 50 -6.06 27.27 17.12
N ALA A 51 -5.00 27.99 16.74
CA ALA A 51 -3.92 27.44 15.93
C ALA A 51 -3.44 26.12 16.54
N VAL A 52 -3.39 25.07 15.72
CA VAL A 52 -2.92 23.76 16.17
C VAL A 52 -1.46 23.91 16.61
N PRO A 53 -1.11 23.60 17.87
CA PRO A 53 0.27 23.72 18.33
C PRO A 53 1.22 22.83 17.53
N GLU A 54 2.45 23.30 17.32
CA GLU A 54 3.50 22.53 16.67
C GLU A 54 3.83 21.28 17.51
N ARG A 55 3.81 20.10 16.87
CA ARG A 55 4.00 18.81 17.54
C ARG A 55 5.44 18.36 17.29
N GLY A 56 6.25 18.27 18.34
CA GLY A 56 7.60 17.72 18.24
C GLY A 56 7.61 16.22 17.94
N ASP A 57 8.77 15.69 17.54
CA ASP A 57 8.95 14.30 17.08
C ASP A 57 8.47 13.23 18.08
N GLN A 58 8.46 13.56 19.37
CA GLN A 58 8.05 12.65 20.46
C GLN A 58 6.57 12.76 20.82
N TYR A 59 5.82 13.71 20.26
CA TYR A 59 4.43 13.98 20.61
C TYR A 59 3.55 12.72 20.49
N GLY A 60 3.73 11.94 19.41
CA GLY A 60 2.98 10.70 19.21
C GLY A 60 3.25 9.67 20.31
N LEU A 61 4.50 9.55 20.75
CA LEU A 61 4.93 8.65 21.82
C LEU A 61 4.35 9.06 23.17
N GLU A 62 4.38 10.35 23.49
CA GLU A 62 3.82 10.89 24.74
C GLU A 62 2.29 10.72 24.81
N VAL A 63 1.59 11.01 23.71
CA VAL A 63 0.15 10.80 23.60
C VAL A 63 -0.18 9.32 23.71
N TRP A 64 0.57 8.45 23.03
CA TRP A 64 0.38 7.00 23.10
C TRP A 64 0.56 6.46 24.53
N GLN A 65 1.63 6.87 25.23
CA GLN A 65 1.85 6.48 26.62
C GLN A 65 0.73 6.96 27.56
N ARG A 66 0.10 8.09 27.25
CA ARG A 66 -1.04 8.62 28.02
C ARG A 66 -2.34 7.88 27.74
N ILE A 67 -2.58 7.50 26.48
CA ILE A 67 -3.85 6.91 26.04
C ILE A 67 -3.87 5.39 26.20
N ARG A 68 -2.72 4.70 26.14
CA ARG A 68 -2.63 3.23 26.21
C ARG A 68 -3.36 2.60 27.40
N HIS A 69 -3.43 3.30 28.53
CA HIS A 69 -4.09 2.80 29.75
C HIS A 69 -5.59 3.14 29.82
N ARG A 70 -6.06 4.03 28.93
CA ARG A 70 -7.47 4.44 28.81
C ARG A 70 -8.18 3.79 27.64
N LEU A 71 -7.41 3.20 26.71
CA LEU A 71 -7.99 2.34 25.70
C LEU A 71 -8.63 1.15 26.43
N PRO A 72 -9.89 0.79 26.10
CA PRO A 72 -10.45 -0.44 26.59
C PRO A 72 -9.46 -1.56 26.26
N GLU A 73 -9.17 -2.44 27.23
CA GLU A 73 -8.46 -3.67 26.92
C GLU A 73 -9.19 -4.29 25.72
N PRO A 74 -8.47 -4.65 24.63
CA PRO A 74 -9.07 -5.41 23.55
C PRO A 74 -9.82 -6.55 24.22
N GLN A 75 -11.12 -6.69 23.97
CA GLN A 75 -11.97 -7.63 24.69
C GLN A 75 -11.53 -9.07 24.35
N GLN A 76 -10.53 -9.58 25.07
CA GLN A 76 -9.89 -10.87 24.82
C GLN A 76 -10.81 -12.04 25.20
N ASP A 77 -11.91 -11.80 25.92
CA ASP A 77 -12.78 -12.85 26.45
C ASP A 77 -13.80 -13.42 25.44
N VAL A 78 -14.12 -12.68 24.38
CA VAL A 78 -14.98 -13.18 23.29
C VAL A 78 -14.15 -13.73 22.13
N TRP A 79 -12.96 -13.17 21.89
CA TRP A 79 -12.09 -13.61 20.80
C TRP A 79 -11.23 -14.83 21.16
N SER A 80 -10.89 -15.09 22.43
CA SER A 80 -10.10 -16.27 22.85
C SER A 80 -10.89 -17.59 22.86
N LYS A 81 -12.21 -17.54 23.08
CA LYS A 81 -13.06 -18.74 23.01
C LYS A 81 -13.38 -19.18 21.58
N HIS A 82 -13.33 -18.27 20.62
CA HIS A 82 -13.53 -18.57 19.19
C HIS A 82 -12.24 -18.66 18.37
N SER A 83 -11.08 -18.27 18.94
CA SER A 83 -9.76 -18.50 18.35
C SER A 83 -9.10 -19.81 18.79
N ALA A 84 -9.79 -20.65 19.56
CA ALA A 84 -9.55 -22.09 19.57
C ALA A 84 -10.03 -22.76 18.25
N GLY A 85 -9.69 -22.15 17.10
CA GLY A 85 -9.56 -22.86 15.83
C GLY A 85 -8.27 -23.68 15.84
N PRO A 86 -8.14 -24.71 14.99
CA PRO A 86 -7.08 -25.72 15.08
C PRO A 86 -5.73 -25.18 14.58
N GLY A 87 -5.17 -24.17 15.23
CA GLY A 87 -4.02 -23.40 14.74
C GLY A 87 -2.67 -23.83 15.30
N ARG A 88 -2.62 -24.69 16.31
CA ARG A 88 -1.34 -25.19 16.87
C ARG A 88 -1.24 -26.71 17.00
N ALA A 89 -2.38 -27.42 17.04
CA ALA A 89 -2.41 -28.89 17.13
C ALA A 89 -2.59 -29.58 15.75
N ALA A 90 -3.19 -28.94 14.75
CA ALA A 90 -3.37 -29.55 13.42
C ALA A 90 -2.12 -29.45 12.53
N TRP A 91 -1.23 -28.49 12.80
CA TRP A 91 0.05 -28.38 12.10
C TRP A 91 1.05 -29.48 12.51
N THR A 92 0.91 -30.09 13.69
CA THR A 92 1.75 -31.22 14.10
C THR A 92 1.29 -32.56 13.51
N GLU A 93 -0.01 -32.73 13.23
CA GLU A 93 -0.56 -33.92 12.57
C GLU A 93 -0.23 -33.94 11.07
N LEU A 94 -0.33 -32.80 10.39
CA LEU A 94 0.13 -32.67 9.00
C LEU A 94 1.66 -32.77 8.90
N ALA A 95 2.43 -32.14 9.79
CA ALA A 95 3.89 -32.25 9.78
C ALA A 95 4.40 -33.69 10.03
N THR A 96 3.70 -34.50 10.85
CA THR A 96 4.08 -35.90 11.09
C THR A 96 3.67 -36.81 9.93
N TRP A 97 2.55 -36.54 9.26
CA TRP A 97 2.17 -37.22 8.02
C TRP A 97 3.16 -36.94 6.88
N TRP A 98 3.57 -35.68 6.69
CA TRP A 98 4.60 -35.30 5.71
C TRP A 98 5.98 -35.88 6.06
N ARG A 99 6.37 -35.93 7.34
CA ARG A 99 7.63 -36.55 7.78
C ARG A 99 7.64 -38.08 7.54
N ARG A 100 6.54 -38.79 7.80
CA ARG A 100 6.40 -40.23 7.48
C ARG A 100 6.35 -40.50 5.98
N LEU A 101 5.77 -39.58 5.19
CA LEU A 101 5.77 -39.67 3.73
C LEU A 101 7.21 -39.55 3.18
N VAL A 102 7.99 -38.57 3.67
CA VAL A 102 9.40 -38.37 3.31
C VAL A 102 10.27 -39.57 3.72
N GLU A 103 10.11 -40.09 4.95
CA GLU A 103 10.85 -41.26 5.44
C GLU A 103 10.49 -42.56 4.69
N ARG A 104 9.25 -42.70 4.20
CA ARG A 104 8.81 -43.86 3.41
C ARG A 104 9.26 -43.79 1.94
N THR A 105 9.50 -42.59 1.41
CA THR A 105 10.05 -42.39 0.06
C THR A 105 11.59 -42.43 0.01
N PHE A 106 12.27 -42.35 1.15
CA PHE A 106 13.73 -42.39 1.27
C PHE A 106 14.27 -43.65 1.97
N ARG A 107 13.72 -44.84 1.66
CA ARG A 107 14.41 -46.11 1.97
C ARG A 107 15.52 -46.39 0.94
N ALA A 108 16.73 -45.99 1.32
CA ALA A 108 18.09 -46.49 1.05
C ALA A 108 18.53 -47.17 -0.28
N ASP A 109 17.67 -47.62 -1.20
CA ASP A 109 18.12 -48.39 -2.38
C ASP A 109 18.12 -47.62 -3.71
N ARG A 110 17.79 -46.32 -3.72
CA ARG A 110 17.78 -45.51 -4.96
C ARG A 110 18.61 -44.23 -4.95
N LEU A 111 19.48 -44.06 -3.95
CA LEU A 111 20.37 -42.90 -3.85
C LEU A 111 21.52 -42.88 -4.89
N ALA A 112 21.79 -44.00 -5.56
CA ALA A 112 22.81 -44.04 -6.63
C ALA A 112 22.36 -43.33 -7.92
N ILE A 113 21.05 -43.24 -8.21
CA ILE A 113 20.55 -42.68 -9.48
C ILE A 113 20.32 -41.16 -9.37
N LEU A 114 19.95 -40.65 -8.18
CA LEU A 114 19.70 -39.22 -7.98
C LEU A 114 21.00 -38.38 -7.87
N ALA A 115 22.09 -38.97 -7.37
CA ALA A 115 23.38 -38.31 -7.34
C ALA A 115 23.92 -38.00 -8.75
N ALA A 116 23.66 -38.89 -9.73
CA ALA A 116 24.05 -38.68 -11.12
C ALA A 116 23.21 -37.59 -11.82
N ALA A 117 21.93 -37.48 -11.50
CA ALA A 117 21.08 -36.41 -12.06
C ALA A 117 21.44 -35.03 -11.48
N ALA A 118 21.78 -34.96 -10.19
CA ALA A 118 22.20 -33.72 -9.54
C ALA A 118 23.54 -33.20 -10.08
N THR A 119 24.50 -34.07 -10.38
CA THR A 119 25.77 -33.66 -10.99
C THR A 119 25.59 -33.18 -12.43
N ILE A 120 24.73 -33.82 -13.23
CA ILE A 120 24.41 -33.33 -14.58
C ILE A 120 23.71 -31.96 -14.52
N ALA A 121 22.79 -31.76 -13.57
CA ALA A 121 22.10 -30.47 -13.40
C ALA A 121 23.06 -29.36 -12.97
N ILE A 122 24.01 -29.64 -12.07
CA ILE A 122 25.04 -28.67 -11.64
C ILE A 122 25.98 -28.34 -12.80
N VAL A 123 26.42 -29.33 -13.58
CA VAL A 123 27.28 -29.09 -14.75
C VAL A 123 26.55 -28.30 -15.83
N ALA A 124 25.28 -28.61 -16.12
CA ALA A 124 24.46 -27.85 -17.07
C ALA A 124 24.21 -26.41 -16.58
N PHE A 125 23.99 -26.23 -15.28
CA PHE A 125 23.81 -24.91 -14.67
C PHE A 125 25.09 -24.07 -14.72
N VAL A 126 26.24 -24.66 -14.41
CA VAL A 126 27.54 -24.01 -14.50
C VAL A 126 27.89 -23.69 -15.96
N ALA A 127 27.65 -24.61 -16.88
CA ALA A 127 27.83 -24.37 -18.32
C ALA A 127 26.93 -23.23 -18.84
N GLY A 128 25.67 -23.16 -18.40
CA GLY A 128 24.75 -22.07 -18.76
C GLY A 128 25.09 -20.73 -18.10
N ARG A 129 25.70 -20.75 -16.91
CA ARG A 129 26.18 -19.55 -16.21
C ARG A 129 27.40 -18.94 -16.88
N PHE A 130 28.31 -19.78 -17.40
CA PHE A 130 29.58 -19.33 -18.00
C PHE A 130 29.51 -19.13 -19.52
N TRP A 131 28.64 -19.83 -20.25
CA TRP A 131 28.30 -19.49 -21.64
C TRP A 131 27.07 -18.58 -21.67
N SER A 132 27.30 -17.32 -21.30
CA SER A 132 26.43 -16.24 -21.75
C SER A 132 26.53 -16.19 -23.28
N THR A 133 25.51 -16.71 -23.96
CA THR A 133 25.36 -16.51 -25.40
C THR A 133 25.27 -14.99 -25.64
N PRO A 134 26.03 -14.42 -26.58
CA PRO A 134 25.89 -13.01 -26.92
C PRO A 134 24.44 -12.76 -27.30
N SER A 135 23.75 -11.94 -26.50
CA SER A 135 22.37 -11.57 -26.75
C SER A 135 22.27 -11.02 -28.17
N LYS A 136 21.49 -11.72 -28.99
CA LYS A 136 21.05 -11.29 -30.32
C LYS A 136 20.55 -9.83 -30.17
N PRO A 137 21.10 -8.84 -30.90
CA PRO A 137 20.69 -7.46 -30.71
C PRO A 137 19.22 -7.34 -31.07
N ALA A 138 18.39 -7.09 -30.07
CA ALA A 138 17.04 -6.59 -30.27
C ALA A 138 17.17 -5.24 -30.98
N ALA A 139 16.35 -5.06 -32.01
CA ALA A 139 16.30 -3.86 -32.81
C ALA A 139 16.39 -2.60 -31.94
N THR A 140 17.43 -1.82 -32.19
CA THR A 140 17.61 -0.47 -31.68
C THR A 140 16.40 0.36 -32.07
N ILE A 141 15.48 0.61 -31.13
CA ILE A 141 14.67 1.81 -31.21
C ILE A 141 15.66 2.94 -30.96
N THR A 142 15.95 3.71 -32.01
CA THR A 142 16.77 4.92 -31.92
C THR A 142 16.08 5.90 -30.98
N ALA A 143 16.43 5.85 -29.70
CA ALA A 143 16.23 6.97 -28.80
C ALA A 143 17.21 8.05 -29.24
N THR A 144 16.68 9.12 -29.82
CA THR A 144 17.41 10.36 -30.10
C THR A 144 18.18 10.77 -28.85
N GLN A 145 19.50 10.80 -28.95
CA GLN A 145 20.42 11.28 -27.92
C GLN A 145 20.05 12.72 -27.52
N ALA A 146 19.72 12.90 -26.25
CA ALA A 146 19.83 14.16 -25.53
C ALA A 146 21.14 14.15 -24.70
N PRO A 147 21.76 15.31 -24.48
CA PRO A 147 23.18 15.41 -24.11
C PRO A 147 23.45 15.04 -22.64
N ASP A 148 24.74 14.78 -22.40
CA ASP A 148 25.36 14.31 -21.16
C ASP A 148 24.88 14.98 -19.86
N GLY A 149 24.57 14.15 -18.85
CA GLY A 149 24.37 14.60 -17.47
C GLY A 149 23.71 13.56 -16.57
N GLY A 150 24.50 12.68 -15.95
CA GLY A 150 24.10 11.86 -14.81
C GLY A 150 23.84 10.38 -15.12
N SER A 151 24.49 9.49 -14.36
CA SER A 151 24.46 8.03 -14.49
C SER A 151 23.04 7.44 -14.73
N LEU A 152 22.82 6.90 -15.94
CA LEU A 152 21.58 6.20 -16.36
C LEU A 152 21.02 5.17 -15.35
N PRO A 153 21.83 4.41 -14.58
CA PRO A 153 21.30 3.50 -13.55
C PRO A 153 20.61 4.23 -12.40
N GLY A 154 21.12 5.40 -12.00
CA GLY A 154 20.57 6.19 -10.89
C GLY A 154 19.24 6.84 -11.25
N LEU A 155 19.07 7.29 -12.49
CA LEU A 155 17.81 7.88 -12.96
C LEU A 155 16.69 6.84 -13.04
N ARG A 156 16.98 5.63 -13.56
CA ARG A 156 16.03 4.51 -13.55
C ARG A 156 15.64 4.12 -12.13
N GLN A 157 16.61 4.10 -11.22
CA GLN A 157 16.34 3.83 -9.81
C GLN A 157 15.42 4.88 -9.16
N ARG A 158 15.62 6.17 -9.46
CA ARG A 158 14.77 7.26 -8.95
C ARG A 158 13.35 7.16 -9.46
N ILE A 159 13.19 6.97 -10.77
CA ILE A 159 11.87 6.80 -11.40
C ILE A 159 11.15 5.59 -10.80
N LEU A 160 11.88 4.50 -10.55
CA LEU A 160 11.33 3.30 -9.93
C LEU A 160 10.91 3.51 -8.47
N ILE A 161 11.77 4.09 -7.64
CA ILE A 161 11.46 4.35 -6.22
C ILE A 161 10.23 5.25 -6.11
N GLY A 162 10.15 6.31 -6.92
CA GLY A 162 8.97 7.18 -6.99
C GLY A 162 7.72 6.41 -7.44
N SER A 163 7.80 5.61 -8.51
CA SER A 163 6.64 4.85 -9.00
C SER A 163 6.16 3.78 -8.01
N VAL A 164 7.07 3.18 -7.25
CA VAL A 164 6.73 2.21 -6.20
C VAL A 164 6.09 2.91 -5.00
N ALA A 165 6.59 4.07 -4.59
CA ALA A 165 5.97 4.86 -3.52
C ALA A 165 4.53 5.27 -3.87
N ASP A 166 4.33 5.80 -5.09
CA ASP A 166 3.00 6.17 -5.59
C ASP A 166 2.05 4.96 -5.67
N HIS A 167 2.58 3.79 -6.04
CA HIS A 167 1.79 2.55 -6.06
C HIS A 167 1.35 2.12 -4.67
N LEU A 168 2.26 2.13 -3.69
CA LEU A 168 1.95 1.77 -2.31
C LEU A 168 0.93 2.74 -1.68
N ASP A 169 1.04 4.03 -1.97
CA ASP A 169 0.08 5.04 -1.54
C ASP A 169 -1.32 4.85 -2.18
N ARG A 170 -1.39 4.45 -3.47
CA ARG A 170 -2.67 4.05 -4.09
C ARG A 170 -3.26 2.80 -3.44
N SER A 171 -2.41 1.82 -3.11
CA SER A 171 -2.83 0.61 -2.40
C SER A 171 -3.29 0.90 -0.96
N GLU A 172 -2.66 1.83 -0.24
CA GLU A 172 -3.07 2.24 1.10
C GLU A 172 -4.48 2.83 1.08
N ARG A 173 -4.78 3.74 0.14
CA ARG A 173 -6.12 4.34 0.02
C ARG A 173 -7.18 3.25 -0.18
N MET A 174 -6.94 2.34 -1.13
CA MET A 174 -7.85 1.25 -1.44
C MET A 174 -8.06 0.30 -0.25
N LEU A 175 -6.99 -0.10 0.43
CA LEU A 175 -7.09 -0.96 1.62
C LEU A 175 -7.82 -0.24 2.76
N THR A 176 -7.58 1.07 2.93
CA THR A 176 -8.29 1.91 3.91
C THR A 176 -9.78 2.01 3.59
N ASP A 177 -10.15 2.15 2.31
CA ASP A 177 -11.53 2.18 1.88
C ASP A 177 -12.24 0.85 2.18
N ILE A 178 -11.59 -0.29 1.90
CA ILE A 178 -12.12 -1.62 2.26
C ILE A 178 -12.28 -1.77 3.78
N MET A 179 -11.30 -1.31 4.56
CA MET A 179 -11.37 -1.38 6.02
C MET A 179 -12.55 -0.57 6.57
N ASN A 180 -12.83 0.60 5.98
CA ASN A 180 -13.88 1.51 6.43
C ASN A 180 -15.23 1.34 5.71
N ALA A 181 -15.34 0.42 4.74
CA ALA A 181 -16.57 0.17 3.98
C ALA A 181 -17.75 -0.16 4.92
N SER A 182 -18.67 0.78 5.08
CA SER A 182 -19.66 0.72 6.18
C SER A 182 -20.86 -0.18 5.87
N VAL A 183 -20.99 -0.70 4.65
CA VAL A 183 -22.20 -1.41 4.18
C VAL A 183 -21.81 -2.71 3.47
N PRO A 184 -22.27 -3.88 3.93
CA PRO A 184 -22.23 -5.13 3.17
C PRO A 184 -22.98 -4.95 1.83
N GLY A 185 -22.38 -5.33 0.71
CA GLY A 185 -22.94 -5.05 -0.60
C GLY A 185 -22.04 -5.46 -1.75
N ASP A 186 -22.25 -4.83 -2.91
CA ASP A 186 -21.48 -5.06 -4.13
C ASP A 186 -20.07 -4.45 -4.02
N ILE A 187 -19.03 -5.29 -3.99
CA ILE A 187 -17.62 -4.86 -3.98
C ILE A 187 -16.98 -4.86 -5.38
N SER A 188 -17.79 -4.91 -6.44
CA SER A 188 -17.28 -4.98 -7.82
C SER A 188 -16.39 -3.80 -8.22
N ALA A 189 -16.49 -2.65 -7.54
CA ALA A 189 -15.61 -1.50 -7.77
C ALA A 189 -14.22 -1.74 -7.15
N GLU A 190 -14.19 -2.21 -5.92
CA GLU A 190 -13.02 -2.54 -5.13
C GLU A 190 -12.25 -3.72 -5.76
N GLN A 191 -12.96 -4.69 -6.34
CA GLN A 191 -12.36 -5.80 -7.08
C GLN A 191 -11.65 -5.33 -8.35
N ARG A 192 -12.29 -4.45 -9.13
CA ARG A 192 -11.66 -3.85 -10.32
C ARG A 192 -10.42 -3.04 -9.96
N TRP A 193 -10.45 -2.33 -8.83
CA TRP A 193 -9.29 -1.60 -8.33
C TRP A 193 -8.19 -2.53 -7.82
N ALA A 194 -8.55 -3.66 -7.19
CA ALA A 194 -7.59 -4.69 -6.78
C ALA A 194 -6.89 -5.33 -7.99
N GLU A 195 -7.63 -5.61 -9.05
CA GLU A 195 -7.12 -6.21 -10.28
C GLU A 195 -6.12 -5.29 -11.01
N ASP A 196 -6.41 -3.98 -11.06
CA ASP A 196 -5.49 -2.98 -11.61
C ASP A 196 -4.17 -2.92 -10.81
N LEU A 197 -4.26 -2.96 -9.48
CA LEU A 197 -3.10 -2.96 -8.61
C LEU A 197 -2.27 -4.25 -8.73
N LEU A 198 -2.90 -5.41 -8.92
CA LEU A 198 -2.21 -6.70 -9.07
C LEU A 198 -1.28 -6.74 -10.29
N THR A 199 -1.75 -6.21 -11.42
CA THR A 199 -0.99 -6.22 -12.67
C THR A 199 0.33 -5.49 -12.51
N THR A 200 0.31 -4.37 -11.76
CA THR A 200 1.49 -3.52 -11.57
C THR A 200 2.39 -4.02 -10.42
N SER A 201 1.81 -4.62 -9.37
CA SER A 201 2.55 -5.12 -8.19
C SER A 201 3.61 -6.17 -8.56
N ARG A 202 3.32 -7.07 -9.50
CA ARG A 202 4.28 -8.09 -9.97
C ARG A 202 5.53 -7.49 -10.59
N LEU A 203 5.35 -6.45 -11.40
CA LEU A 203 6.44 -5.77 -12.10
C LEU A 203 7.33 -5.05 -11.09
N TYR A 204 6.74 -4.30 -10.16
CA TYR A 204 7.48 -3.61 -9.12
C TYR A 204 8.20 -4.55 -8.14
N ARG A 205 7.62 -5.72 -7.82
CA ARG A 205 8.31 -6.72 -7.01
C ARG A 205 9.54 -7.26 -7.74
N GLN A 206 9.41 -7.57 -9.03
CA GLN A 206 10.53 -8.06 -9.83
C GLN A 206 11.67 -7.05 -9.86
N ASP A 207 11.36 -5.78 -10.11
CA ASP A 207 12.36 -4.72 -10.12
C ASP A 207 13.00 -4.52 -8.73
N ALA A 208 12.21 -4.56 -7.65
CA ALA A 208 12.72 -4.45 -6.28
C ALA A 208 13.69 -5.60 -5.93
N VAL A 209 13.41 -6.83 -6.40
CA VAL A 209 14.31 -7.97 -6.22
C VAL A 209 15.61 -7.77 -7.00
N ASP A 210 15.51 -7.32 -8.25
CA ASP A 210 16.67 -7.14 -9.14
C ASP A 210 17.64 -6.07 -8.62
N ILE A 211 17.13 -5.06 -7.90
CA ILE A 211 17.94 -4.00 -7.28
C ILE A 211 18.35 -4.34 -5.82
N GLY A 212 17.80 -5.41 -5.25
CA GLY A 212 18.13 -5.88 -3.91
C GLY A 212 17.37 -5.19 -2.77
N GLU A 213 16.29 -4.48 -3.07
CA GLU A 213 15.38 -3.85 -2.09
C GLU A 213 14.42 -4.91 -1.49
N ARG A 214 14.98 -5.82 -0.68
CA ARG A 214 14.26 -6.98 -0.13
C ARG A 214 13.04 -6.62 0.72
N SER A 215 13.11 -5.53 1.49
CA SER A 215 12.00 -5.07 2.33
C SER A 215 10.81 -4.62 1.48
N VAL A 216 11.06 -3.87 0.41
CA VAL A 216 10.05 -3.44 -0.57
C VAL A 216 9.44 -4.66 -1.25
N ALA A 217 10.27 -5.59 -1.73
CA ALA A 217 9.79 -6.81 -2.38
C ALA A 217 8.88 -7.65 -1.47
N ASN A 218 9.19 -7.76 -0.18
CA ASN A 218 8.35 -8.50 0.78
C ASN A 218 7.00 -7.81 1.02
N VAL A 219 6.96 -6.48 1.11
CA VAL A 219 5.70 -5.74 1.27
C VAL A 219 4.83 -5.88 0.02
N LEU A 220 5.43 -5.82 -1.17
CA LEU A 220 4.73 -6.03 -2.43
C LEU A 220 4.20 -7.47 -2.57
N ASP A 221 4.90 -8.47 -2.02
CA ASP A 221 4.45 -9.86 -2.00
C ASP A 221 3.27 -10.08 -1.05
N ASP A 222 3.35 -9.54 0.16
CA ASP A 222 2.23 -9.53 1.12
C ASP A 222 1.00 -8.84 0.50
N LEU A 223 1.21 -7.72 -0.20
CA LEU A 223 0.18 -6.98 -0.92
C LEU A 223 -0.42 -7.80 -2.07
N GLU A 224 0.38 -8.42 -2.93
CA GLU A 224 -0.11 -9.27 -4.03
C GLU A 224 -1.01 -10.38 -3.48
N ARG A 225 -0.58 -11.05 -2.41
CA ARG A 225 -1.35 -12.14 -1.81
C ARG A 225 -2.72 -11.67 -1.30
N SER A 226 -2.78 -10.52 -0.64
CA SER A 226 -4.05 -9.95 -0.17
C SER A 226 -4.93 -9.45 -1.32
N LEU A 227 -4.36 -8.81 -2.34
CA LEU A 227 -5.11 -8.36 -3.51
C LEU A 227 -5.68 -9.53 -4.33
N ILE A 228 -4.93 -10.63 -4.50
CA ILE A 228 -5.42 -11.85 -5.15
C ILE A 228 -6.64 -12.37 -4.40
N GLU A 229 -6.60 -12.38 -3.08
CA GLU A 229 -7.72 -12.86 -2.27
C GLU A 229 -8.97 -12.00 -2.43
N ILE A 230 -8.81 -10.66 -2.49
CA ILE A 230 -9.91 -9.72 -2.73
C ILE A 230 -10.53 -9.93 -4.12
N VAL A 231 -9.70 -10.11 -5.15
CA VAL A 231 -10.16 -10.34 -6.53
C VAL A 231 -10.95 -11.64 -6.66
N HIS A 232 -10.57 -12.70 -5.95
CA HIS A 232 -11.27 -13.99 -5.98
C HIS A 232 -12.44 -14.09 -4.99
N SER A 233 -12.75 -13.01 -4.26
CA SER A 233 -13.92 -12.94 -3.39
C SER A 233 -15.22 -12.86 -4.22
N PRO A 234 -16.38 -13.33 -3.73
CA PRO A 234 -17.66 -13.05 -4.39
C PRO A 234 -17.91 -11.54 -4.46
N SER A 235 -18.45 -11.05 -5.58
CA SER A 235 -18.77 -9.63 -5.75
C SER A 235 -19.87 -9.13 -4.80
N GLN A 236 -20.76 -10.04 -4.36
CA GLN A 236 -21.75 -9.78 -3.32
C GLN A 236 -21.21 -10.29 -1.99
N VAL A 237 -20.87 -9.37 -1.08
CA VAL A 237 -20.16 -9.70 0.15
C VAL A 237 -21.08 -9.58 1.35
N THR A 238 -21.17 -10.64 2.16
CA THR A 238 -21.90 -10.57 3.42
C THR A 238 -21.09 -9.82 4.47
N ALA A 239 -21.72 -9.34 5.54
CA ALA A 239 -21.01 -8.71 6.65
C ALA A 239 -19.89 -9.62 7.24
N ALA A 240 -20.15 -10.93 7.29
CA ALA A 240 -19.20 -11.91 7.79
C ALA A 240 -17.97 -12.07 6.89
N ASP A 241 -18.17 -12.01 5.56
CA ASP A 241 -17.09 -12.09 4.57
C ASP A 241 -16.24 -10.81 4.57
N LEU A 242 -16.88 -9.64 4.68
CA LEU A 242 -16.19 -8.35 4.83
C LEU A 242 -15.33 -8.32 6.10
N ASP A 243 -15.86 -8.79 7.22
CA ASP A 243 -15.11 -8.90 8.47
C ASP A 243 -13.99 -9.95 8.39
N ALA A 244 -14.17 -11.03 7.62
CA ALA A 244 -13.10 -11.99 7.37
C ALA A 244 -11.94 -11.38 6.57
N MET A 245 -12.25 -10.57 5.56
CA MET A 245 -11.25 -9.83 4.80
C MET A 245 -10.51 -8.82 5.68
N ARG A 246 -11.23 -8.02 6.48
CA ARG A 246 -10.64 -7.07 7.46
C ARG A 246 -9.68 -7.76 8.41
N ARG A 247 -10.11 -8.87 9.03
CA ARG A 247 -9.27 -9.64 9.96
C ARG A 247 -7.98 -10.14 9.31
N ARG A 248 -8.01 -10.50 8.03
CA ARG A 248 -6.82 -10.98 7.30
C ARG A 248 -5.86 -9.84 6.96
N ILE A 249 -6.38 -8.70 6.51
CA ILE A 249 -5.60 -7.48 6.26
C ILE A 249 -4.92 -7.02 7.57
N ASP A 250 -5.65 -7.04 8.68
CA ASP A 250 -5.13 -6.70 10.02
C ASP A 250 -4.08 -7.71 10.50
N ALA A 251 -4.35 -9.02 10.36
CA ALA A 251 -3.43 -10.08 10.79
C ALA A 251 -2.09 -10.02 10.04
N ALA A 252 -2.09 -9.59 8.78
CA ALA A 252 -0.87 -9.38 8.01
C ALA A 252 -0.14 -8.06 8.37
N ALA A 253 -0.75 -7.22 9.21
CA ALA A 253 -0.35 -5.83 9.47
C ALA A 253 -0.12 -5.05 8.15
N LEU A 254 -0.91 -5.36 7.12
CA LEU A 254 -0.60 -4.96 5.75
C LEU A 254 -0.65 -3.44 5.57
N LEU A 255 -1.70 -2.78 6.06
CA LEU A 255 -1.82 -1.32 6.01
C LEU A 255 -0.65 -0.60 6.67
N PHE A 256 -0.21 -1.09 7.83
CA PHE A 256 0.95 -0.52 8.53
C PHE A 256 2.24 -0.68 7.72
N LYS A 257 2.50 -1.89 7.19
CA LYS A 257 3.68 -2.17 6.36
C LYS A 257 3.72 -1.30 5.09
N VAL A 258 2.59 -1.20 4.39
CA VAL A 258 2.43 -0.37 3.18
C VAL A 258 2.70 1.09 3.50
N ARG A 259 2.12 1.62 4.59
CA ARG A 259 2.29 3.02 5.00
C ARG A 259 3.72 3.35 5.40
N VAL A 260 4.34 2.51 6.22
CA VAL A 260 5.75 2.70 6.63
C VAL A 260 6.67 2.66 5.42
N MET A 261 6.46 1.69 4.51
CA MET A 261 7.28 1.56 3.32
C MET A 261 7.09 2.73 2.34
N SER A 262 5.84 3.20 2.15
CA SER A 262 5.55 4.38 1.33
C SER A 262 6.27 5.61 1.87
N ASN A 263 6.14 5.90 3.17
CA ASN A 263 6.82 7.01 3.82
C ASN A 263 8.36 6.91 3.71
N GLU A 264 8.93 5.73 3.96
CA GLU A 264 10.37 5.50 3.87
C GLU A 264 10.90 5.74 2.45
N LEU A 265 10.19 5.28 1.42
CA LEU A 265 10.55 5.53 0.02
C LEU A 265 10.42 7.01 -0.34
N GLN A 266 9.39 7.69 0.16
CA GLN A 266 9.16 9.12 -0.09
C GLN A 266 10.22 10.00 0.59
N GLU A 267 10.62 9.68 1.82
CA GLU A 267 11.73 10.33 2.53
C GLU A 267 13.06 10.12 1.79
N ARG A 268 13.31 8.91 1.27
CA ARG A 268 14.51 8.59 0.48
C ARG A 268 14.55 9.36 -0.84
N GLU A 269 13.41 9.58 -1.48
CA GLU A 269 13.30 10.40 -2.70
C GLU A 269 13.53 11.89 -2.37
N GLY A 270 12.92 12.40 -1.29
CA GLY A 270 13.07 13.79 -0.86
C GLY A 270 14.49 14.14 -0.40
N THR A 271 15.13 13.28 0.39
CA THR A 271 16.52 13.47 0.87
C THR A 271 17.55 13.38 -0.25
N ARG A 272 17.34 12.52 -1.27
CA ARG A 272 18.23 12.42 -2.43
C ARG A 272 18.03 13.56 -3.44
N SER A 273 16.80 14.03 -3.63
CA SER A 273 16.53 15.23 -4.44
C SER A 273 17.14 16.50 -3.83
N ALA A 274 17.16 16.62 -2.48
CA ALA A 274 17.83 17.71 -1.79
C ALA A 274 19.37 17.67 -1.90
N GLY A 275 19.96 16.47 -2.02
CA GLY A 275 21.41 16.28 -2.19
C GLY A 275 21.95 16.61 -3.59
N ASP A 276 21.12 16.48 -4.63
CA ASP A 276 21.49 16.83 -6.03
C ASP A 276 21.40 18.36 -6.28
N ALA A 277 20.71 19.09 -5.41
CA ALA A 277 20.63 20.55 -5.41
C ALA A 277 21.84 21.19 -4.69
N SER A 278 23.06 21.00 -5.22
CA SER A 278 24.25 21.72 -4.71
C SER A 278 24.16 23.24 -4.98
N PRO A 279 24.73 24.09 -4.11
CA PRO A 279 24.36 25.50 -4.03
C PRO A 279 24.90 26.31 -5.20
N ARG A 280 23.99 27.02 -5.89
CA ARG A 280 24.34 28.05 -6.86
C ARG A 280 25.17 29.12 -6.16
N THR A 281 26.47 29.13 -6.43
CA THR A 281 27.42 30.13 -5.94
C THR A 281 26.97 31.50 -6.43
N SER A 282 26.41 32.30 -5.53
CA SER A 282 26.08 33.70 -5.79
C SER A 282 27.38 34.47 -5.95
N THR A 283 27.79 34.73 -7.19
CA THR A 283 28.86 35.68 -7.50
C THR A 283 28.36 37.08 -7.19
N ARG A 284 28.65 37.54 -5.96
CA ARG A 284 28.43 38.92 -5.53
C ARG A 284 29.36 39.83 -6.34
N LYS A 285 28.77 40.55 -7.29
CA LYS A 285 29.40 41.64 -8.04
C LYS A 285 29.71 42.78 -7.08
N THR A 286 30.98 42.99 -6.75
CA THR A 286 31.47 44.21 -6.11
C THR A 286 31.58 45.31 -7.16
N SER A 287 30.87 46.41 -6.94
CA SER A 287 31.21 47.75 -7.44
C SER A 287 31.56 48.61 -6.24
#